data_AF-A0A7S1FXV6-F1
#
_entry.id   AF-A0A7S1FXV6-F1
#
_cell.length_a   1.000
_cell.length_b   1.000
_cell.length_c   1.000
_cell.angle_alpha   90.00
_cell.angle_beta   90.00
_cell.angle_gamma   90.00
#
_symmetry.space_group_name_H-M   'P 1'
#
loop_
_entity.id
_entity.type
_entity.pdbx_description
1 polymer ?
#
loop_
_entity_poly.entity_id
_entity_poly.type
_entity_poly.pdbx_seq_one_letter_code
_entity_poly.pdbx_strand_id
1 'polypeptide(L)'
;MEKVEEHAYHTYDKFVKDHGDTLRDLPAPKVAQKYYCGGDLYMFDEFQTGVWEEQKKEKDNSNLLISRRRPKCETLLDTFINIRDDEGEHVKTLQTLQQIESDLCSSNSIDDGCIVE
;
A
#
# COMPACT_ATOMS: atom_id res chain seq x y z
N MET A 1 -4.85 2.39 -13.77
CA MET A 1 -5.02 1.42 -12.68
C MET A 1 -4.95 2.10 -11.32
N GLU A 2 -3.95 2.95 -11.06
CA GLU A 2 -3.83 3.74 -9.81
C GLU A 2 -5.14 4.42 -9.36
N LYS A 3 -5.82 5.15 -10.26
CA LYS A 3 -7.12 5.78 -9.93
C LYS A 3 -8.22 4.82 -9.45
N VAL A 4 -8.15 3.55 -9.85
CA VAL A 4 -9.09 2.51 -9.39
C VAL A 4 -8.77 2.17 -7.94
N GLU A 5 -7.50 2.00 -7.60
CA GLU A 5 -7.06 1.72 -6.23
C GLU A 5 -7.30 2.93 -5.31
N GLU A 6 -7.10 4.15 -5.80
CA GLU A 6 -7.44 5.38 -5.06
C GLU A 6 -8.95 5.45 -4.76
N HIS A 7 -9.79 5.08 -5.73
CA HIS A 7 -11.23 5.01 -5.51
C HIS A 7 -11.61 3.90 -4.53
N ALA A 8 -10.96 2.74 -4.60
CA ALA A 8 -11.17 1.63 -3.68
C ALA A 8 -10.81 2.05 -2.24
N TYR A 9 -9.66 2.70 -2.05
CA TYR A 9 -9.24 3.26 -0.76
C TYR A 9 -10.32 4.18 -0.17
N HIS A 10 -10.79 5.17 -0.93
CA HIS A 10 -11.80 6.11 -0.46
C HIS A 10 -13.14 5.43 -0.14
N THR A 11 -13.50 4.40 -0.92
CA THR A 11 -14.73 3.62 -0.70
C THR A 11 -14.67 2.89 0.63
N TYR A 12 -13.58 2.17 0.91
CA TYR A 12 -13.40 1.47 2.18
C TYR A 12 -13.27 2.43 3.36
N ASP A 13 -12.54 3.54 3.20
CA ASP A 13 -12.39 4.55 4.24
C ASP A 13 -13.75 5.16 4.65
N LYS A 14 -14.59 5.48 3.67
CA LYS A 14 -15.95 5.96 3.92
C LYS A 14 -16.79 4.89 4.62
N PHE A 15 -16.76 3.64 4.14
CA PHE A 15 -17.55 2.55 4.72
C PHE A 15 -17.17 2.28 6.18
N VAL A 16 -15.87 2.30 6.51
CA VAL A 16 -15.38 2.15 7.88
C VAL A 16 -15.82 3.30 8.77
N LYS A 17 -15.81 4.55 8.28
CA LYS A 17 -16.31 5.70 9.03
C LYS A 17 -17.81 5.62 9.30
N ASP A 18 -18.58 5.17 8.32
CA ASP A 18 -20.05 5.12 8.40
C ASP A 18 -20.56 3.93 9.24
N HIS A 19 -19.81 2.82 9.29
CA HIS A 19 -20.27 1.56 9.91
C HIS A 19 -19.33 0.99 10.98
N GLY A 20 -18.29 1.74 11.39
CA GLY A 20 -17.21 1.25 12.24
C GLY A 20 -17.67 0.60 13.54
N ASP A 21 -18.66 1.18 14.22
CA ASP A 21 -19.20 0.64 15.47
C ASP A 21 -19.79 -0.76 15.29
N THR A 22 -20.59 -0.97 14.22
CA THR A 22 -21.17 -2.29 13.92
C THR A 22 -20.11 -3.31 13.52
N LEU A 23 -19.10 -2.87 12.76
CA LEU A 23 -18.03 -3.74 12.29
C LEU A 23 -17.10 -4.19 13.42
N ARG A 24 -16.98 -3.38 14.48
CA ARG A 24 -16.12 -3.67 15.64
C ARG A 24 -16.66 -4.83 16.48
N ASP A 25 -17.98 -5.01 16.52
CA ASP A 25 -18.63 -6.07 17.30
C ASP A 25 -18.67 -7.41 16.56
N LEU A 26 -18.36 -7.42 15.25
CA LEU A 26 -18.35 -8.62 14.43
C LEU A 26 -16.93 -9.22 14.36
N PRO A 27 -16.78 -10.56 14.44
CA PRO A 27 -15.48 -11.20 14.36
C PRO A 27 -14.91 -11.13 12.93
N ALA A 28 -13.58 -11.07 12.82
CA ALA A 28 -12.91 -11.15 11.53
C ALA A 28 -13.22 -12.48 10.80
N PRO A 29 -13.43 -12.47 9.47
CA PRO A 29 -13.56 -13.71 8.70
C PRO A 29 -12.30 -14.57 8.82
N LYS A 30 -12.46 -15.90 8.95
CA LYS A 30 -11.33 -16.83 9.12
C LYS A 30 -10.29 -16.75 7.99
N VAL A 31 -10.74 -16.45 6.77
CA VAL A 31 -9.85 -16.26 5.62
C VAL A 31 -8.97 -15.02 5.78
N ALA A 32 -9.53 -13.91 6.27
CA ALA A 32 -8.79 -12.68 6.52
C ALA A 32 -7.79 -12.86 7.67
N GLN A 33 -8.19 -13.54 8.75
CA GLN A 33 -7.29 -13.90 9.85
C GLN A 33 -6.09 -14.72 9.36
N LYS A 34 -6.35 -15.73 8.51
CA LYS A 34 -5.29 -16.55 7.93
C LYS A 34 -4.37 -15.75 7.01
N TYR A 35 -4.93 -14.82 6.23
CA TYR A 35 -4.16 -14.00 5.30
C TYR A 35 -3.29 -12.95 6.01
N TYR A 36 -3.86 -12.20 6.95
CA TYR A 36 -3.18 -11.08 7.61
C TYR A 36 -2.35 -11.49 8.84
N CYS A 37 -2.73 -12.59 9.52
CA CYS A 37 -2.12 -12.99 10.79
C CYS A 37 -1.60 -14.44 10.80
N GLY A 38 -1.78 -15.20 9.72
CA GLY A 38 -1.42 -16.62 9.65
C GLY A 38 -0.31 -16.92 8.65
N GLY A 39 0.47 -17.97 8.95
CA GLY A 39 1.41 -18.57 8.00
C GLY A 39 2.68 -17.75 7.70
N ASP A 40 3.25 -17.99 6.51
CA ASP A 40 4.39 -17.24 5.99
C ASP A 40 3.89 -15.98 5.27
N LEU A 41 4.20 -14.82 5.85
CA LEU A 41 3.77 -13.50 5.35
C LEU A 41 4.70 -12.95 4.26
N TYR A 42 5.56 -13.78 3.66
CA TYR A 42 6.48 -13.40 2.59
C TYR A 42 5.82 -12.57 1.47
N MET A 43 4.62 -12.95 1.00
CA MET A 43 3.91 -12.18 -0.04
C MET A 43 3.35 -10.85 0.46
N PHE A 44 3.03 -10.72 1.74
CA PHE A 44 2.61 -9.43 2.30
C PHE A 44 3.79 -8.46 2.41
N ASP A 45 4.96 -9.05 2.59
CA ASP A 45 6.17 -8.39 2.97
C ASP A 45 7.02 -7.88 1.80
N GLU A 46 7.07 -8.62 0.69
CA GLU A 46 7.84 -8.24 -0.51
C GLU A 46 7.13 -7.15 -1.33
N PHE A 47 5.81 -7.02 -1.20
CA PHE A 47 4.99 -6.12 -2.02
C PHE A 47 4.67 -4.79 -1.34
N GLN A 48 5.14 -4.56 -0.11
CA GLN A 48 5.04 -3.25 0.55
C GLN A 48 6.14 -2.32 0.06
N THR A 49 5.78 -1.32 -0.73
CA THR A 49 6.71 -0.31 -1.26
C THR A 49 6.93 0.86 -0.30
N GLY A 50 6.08 1.03 0.72
CA GLY A 50 6.18 2.09 1.71
C GLY A 50 7.25 1.85 2.78
N VAL A 51 8.34 2.61 2.73
CA VAL A 51 9.12 2.93 3.94
C VAL A 51 8.23 3.81 4.82
N TRP A 52 7.79 3.29 5.97
CA TRP A 52 7.05 4.08 6.95
C TRP A 52 8.01 5.08 7.62
N GLU A 53 8.22 6.25 7.00
CA GLU A 53 9.12 7.28 7.54
C GLU A 53 8.68 7.80 8.92
N GLU A 54 7.41 7.59 9.29
CA GLU A 54 6.86 8.07 10.56
C GLU A 54 7.39 7.31 11.80
N GLN A 55 8.04 6.14 11.62
CA GLN A 55 8.68 5.39 12.71
C GLN A 55 10.18 5.69 12.89
N LYS A 56 10.75 6.69 12.20
CA LYS A 56 12.17 7.13 12.35
C LYS A 56 12.52 7.79 13.70
N LYS A 57 11.61 7.83 14.69
CA LYS A 57 11.86 8.53 15.97
C LYS A 57 12.44 7.68 17.09
N GLU A 58 12.65 6.38 16.91
CA GLU A 58 13.42 5.58 17.87
C GLU A 58 14.81 5.29 17.32
N LYS A 59 15.74 6.13 17.78
CA LYS A 59 17.17 5.98 17.66
C LYS A 59 17.58 4.71 18.41
N ASP A 60 17.99 3.67 17.69
CA ASP A 60 19.14 2.84 18.10
C ASP A 60 19.63 1.96 16.94
N ASN A 61 20.91 2.13 16.61
CA ASN A 61 21.64 1.53 15.50
C ASN A 61 21.91 0.03 15.71
N SER A 62 20.90 -0.83 15.56
CA SER A 62 21.16 -2.28 15.32
C SER A 62 20.04 -3.07 14.65
N ASN A 63 18.95 -2.44 14.18
CA ASN A 63 17.92 -3.17 13.45
C ASN A 63 17.38 -2.34 12.29
N LEU A 64 18.04 -2.44 11.14
CA LEU A 64 17.50 -2.02 9.84
C LEU A 64 16.38 -2.98 9.38
N LEU A 65 15.56 -3.46 10.33
CA LEU A 65 14.30 -4.10 10.03
C LEU A 65 13.31 -2.97 9.82
N ILE A 66 13.17 -2.60 8.54
CA ILE A 66 11.97 -1.97 8.01
C ILE A 66 10.78 -2.60 8.76
N SER A 67 10.05 -1.79 9.53
CA SER A 67 8.98 -2.27 10.40
C SER A 67 7.85 -2.82 9.53
N ARG A 68 7.98 -4.09 9.13
CA ARG A 68 7.06 -4.81 8.26
C ARG A 68 5.67 -4.70 8.87
N ARG A 69 4.68 -4.24 8.11
CA ARG A 69 3.31 -4.08 8.60
C ARG A 69 2.83 -5.45 9.08
N ARG A 70 2.40 -5.53 10.33
CA ARG A 70 1.80 -6.73 10.94
C ARG A 70 0.42 -6.33 11.46
N PRO A 71 -0.56 -6.20 10.57
CA PRO A 71 -1.87 -5.76 10.98
C PRO A 71 -2.53 -6.81 11.87
N LYS A 72 -3.26 -6.35 12.88
CA LYS A 72 -4.18 -7.21 13.62
C LYS A 72 -5.40 -7.49 12.74
N CYS A 73 -6.05 -8.62 12.96
CA CYS A 73 -7.26 -8.99 12.25
C CYS A 73 -8.17 -9.76 13.20
N GLU A 74 -8.65 -9.10 14.26
CA GLU A 74 -9.49 -9.73 15.29
C GLU A 74 -10.98 -9.50 15.01
N THR A 75 -11.30 -8.30 14.52
CA THR A 75 -12.65 -7.84 14.20
C THR A 75 -12.87 -7.69 12.69
N LEU A 76 -14.13 -7.63 12.28
CA LEU A 76 -14.49 -7.34 10.89
C LEU A 76 -14.04 -5.91 10.52
N LEU A 77 -14.09 -4.98 11.48
CA LEU A 77 -13.51 -3.64 11.33
C LEU A 77 -12.03 -3.71 10.97
N ASP A 78 -11.23 -4.50 11.69
CA ASP A 78 -9.80 -4.67 11.38
C ASP A 78 -9.60 -5.19 9.96
N THR A 79 -10.47 -6.11 9.50
CA THR A 79 -10.40 -6.64 8.13
C THR A 79 -10.60 -5.53 7.09
N PHE A 80 -11.61 -4.68 7.28
CA PHE A 80 -11.86 -3.57 6.35
C PHE A 80 -10.76 -2.50 6.38
N ILE A 81 -10.21 -2.20 7.56
CA ILE A 81 -9.06 -1.31 7.69
C ILE A 81 -7.85 -1.90 6.97
N ASN A 82 -7.62 -3.21 7.08
CA ASN A 82 -6.51 -3.85 6.42
C ASN A 82 -6.61 -3.80 4.90
N ILE A 83 -7.80 -4.09 4.36
CA ILE A 83 -8.06 -3.96 2.92
C ILE A 83 -7.85 -2.52 2.46
N ARG A 84 -8.44 -1.54 3.16
CA ARG A 84 -8.27 -0.12 2.85
C ARG A 84 -6.79 0.25 2.75
N ASP A 85 -6.00 -0.15 3.74
CA ASP A 85 -4.59 0.21 3.79
C ASP A 85 -3.77 -0.49 2.68
N ASP A 86 -4.13 -1.73 2.31
CA ASP A 86 -3.52 -2.44 1.18
C ASP A 86 -3.78 -1.67 -0.14
N GLU A 87 -5.00 -1.16 -0.36
CA GLU A 87 -5.28 -0.32 -1.54
C GLU A 87 -4.44 0.96 -1.56
N GLY A 88 -4.15 1.52 -0.38
CA GLY A 88 -3.22 2.64 -0.26
C GLY A 88 -1.78 2.30 -0.67
N GLU A 89 -1.31 1.09 -0.34
CA GLU A 89 0.00 0.59 -0.81
C GLU A 89 0.00 0.26 -2.30
N HIS A 90 -1.12 -0.23 -2.86
CA HIS A 90 -1.26 -0.44 -4.30
C HIS A 90 -1.14 0.88 -5.07
N VAL A 91 -1.78 1.96 -4.60
CA VAL A 91 -1.64 3.31 -5.20
C VAL A 91 -0.17 3.72 -5.25
N LYS A 92 0.55 3.66 -4.12
CA LYS A 92 1.98 4.04 -4.05
C LYS A 92 2.85 3.22 -4.99
N THR A 93 2.61 1.91 -5.03
CA THR A 93 3.35 0.99 -5.91
C THR A 93 3.11 1.35 -7.38
N LEU A 94 1.86 1.59 -7.77
CA LEU A 94 1.51 1.94 -9.14
C LEU A 94 2.03 3.32 -9.55
N GLN A 95 2.02 4.30 -8.65
CA GLN A 95 2.65 5.62 -8.89
C GLN A 95 4.15 5.49 -9.12
N THR A 96 4.83 4.69 -8.28
CA THR A 96 6.27 4.45 -8.41
C THR A 96 6.61 3.79 -9.75
N LEU A 97 5.83 2.78 -10.16
CA LEU A 97 6.04 2.10 -11.44
C LEU A 97 5.79 3.02 -12.65
N GLN A 98 4.75 3.85 -12.60
CA GLN A 98 4.48 4.83 -13.64
C GLN A 98 5.60 5.87 -13.77
N GLN A 99 6.14 6.33 -12.64
CA GLN A 99 7.27 7.27 -12.64
C GLN A 99 8.51 6.63 -13.28
N ILE A 100 8.86 5.39 -12.90
CA ILE A 100 9.96 4.64 -13.50
C ILE A 100 9.79 4.50 -15.02
N GLU A 101 8.59 4.15 -15.49
CA GLU A 101 8.30 4.03 -16.93
C GLU A 101 8.53 5.36 -17.67
N SER A 102 8.05 6.47 -17.09
CA SER A 102 8.25 7.81 -17.66
C SER A 102 9.72 8.24 -17.70
N ASP A 103 10.49 7.93 -16.66
CA ASP A 103 11.91 8.26 -16.56
C ASP A 103 12.74 7.46 -17.58
N LEU A 104 12.35 6.21 -17.85
CA LEU A 104 12.99 5.35 -18.86
C LEU A 104 12.67 5.78 -20.29
N CYS A 105 11.51 6.42 -20.56
CA CYS A 105 11.12 6.86 -21.90
C CYS A 105 11.67 8.24 -22.32
N SER A 106 12.32 8.98 -21.41
CA SER A 106 12.74 10.38 -21.66
C SER A 106 14.12 10.55 -22.33
N SER A 107 14.79 9.47 -22.74
CA SER A 107 16.15 9.55 -23.32
C SER A 107 16.19 9.87 -24.83
N ASN A 108 15.04 9.97 -25.51
CA ASN A 108 14.97 10.21 -26.96
C ASN A 108 14.41 11.59 -27.34
N SER A 109 14.74 12.65 -26.61
CA SER A 109 14.74 14.00 -27.18
C SER A 109 15.95 14.13 -28.11
N ILE A 110 15.81 13.56 -29.31
CA ILE A 110 16.63 13.95 -30.46
C ILE A 110 16.34 15.43 -30.69
N ASP A 111 17.33 16.25 -30.39
CA ASP A 111 17.48 17.59 -30.95
C ASP A 111 17.62 17.41 -32.47
N ASP A 112 16.48 17.34 -33.18
CA ASP A 112 16.44 17.44 -34.64
C ASP A 112 16.68 18.90 -35.05
N GLY A 113 17.88 19.38 -34.71
CA GLY A 113 18.46 20.65 -35.08
C GLY A 113 19.50 20.48 -36.17
N CYS A 114 19.12 19.96 -37.35
CA CYS A 114 19.83 20.21 -38.61
C CYS A 114 19.05 19.64 -39.80
N ILE A 115 18.55 20.49 -40.72
CA ILE A 115 19.11 20.66 -42.07
C ILE A 115 18.71 22.06 -42.56
N VAL A 116 19.75 22.76 -43.00
CA VAL A 116 19.77 23.98 -43.81
C VAL A 116 19.12 23.78 -45.17
N GLU A 117 18.15 24.63 -45.52
CA GLU A 117 17.91 25.12 -46.89
C GLU A 117 17.54 26.61 -46.86
#